data_AF-A0A377KHQ3-F1
#
_entry.id   AF-A0A377KHQ3-F1
#
_cell.length_a   1.000
_cell.length_b   1.000
_cell.length_c   1.000
_cell.angle_alpha   90.00
_cell.angle_beta   90.00
_cell.angle_gamma   90.00
#
_symmetry.space_group_name_H-M   'P 1'
#
loop_
_entity.id
_entity.type
_entity.pdbx_description
1 polymer ?
#
loop_
_entity_poly.entity_id
_entity_poly.type
_entity_poly.pdbx_seq_one_letter_code
_entity_poly.pdbx_strand_id
1 'polypeptide(L)'
;MKNKKRTKIVILVVVIVVAVLGTIGVEKMNEPTEKEKQIAFLKEHEEEMTEYVKSQNSKIVTVQYDWNSVDEVIVGNGLPKGAGRKIQIFGFVNNHSNLDFRMDVSVDKYSIPIMSTLHFGQSINL
;
A
#
# COMPACT_ATOMS: atom_id res chain seq x y z
N MET A 1 -2.64 -60.81 5.71
CA MET A 1 -4.00 -60.23 5.91
C MET A 1 -3.91 -58.72 6.04
N LYS A 2 -4.38 -57.96 5.04
CA LYS A 2 -4.47 -56.48 5.12
C LYS A 2 -5.37 -56.12 6.32
N ASN A 3 -4.82 -55.38 7.29
CA ASN A 3 -5.53 -55.04 8.52
C ASN A 3 -6.62 -54.00 8.20
N LYS A 4 -7.84 -54.48 7.93
CA LYS A 4 -8.99 -53.67 7.50
C LYS A 4 -9.26 -52.47 8.40
N LYS A 5 -8.90 -52.54 9.69
CA LYS A 5 -9.01 -51.41 10.63
C LYS A 5 -7.98 -50.32 10.34
N ARG A 6 -6.71 -50.68 10.09
CA ARG A 6 -5.65 -49.71 9.71
C ARG A 6 -5.94 -49.06 8.35
N THR A 7 -6.41 -49.83 7.36
CA THR A 7 -6.76 -49.27 6.04
C THR A 7 -7.92 -48.28 6.11
N LYS A 8 -8.95 -48.54 6.92
CA LYS A 8 -10.07 -47.60 7.12
C LYS A 8 -9.63 -46.29 7.79
N ILE A 9 -8.73 -46.36 8.78
CA ILE A 9 -8.19 -45.17 9.45
C ILE A 9 -7.33 -44.34 8.49
N VAL A 10 -6.46 -44.99 7.72
CA VAL A 10 -5.61 -44.30 6.74
C VAL A 10 -6.45 -43.59 5.67
N ILE A 11 -7.51 -44.23 5.16
CA ILE A 11 -8.42 -43.61 4.19
C ILE A 11 -9.13 -42.40 4.81
N LEU A 12 -9.60 -42.51 6.06
CA LEU A 12 -10.28 -41.40 6.75
C LEU A 12 -9.36 -40.19 6.95
N VAL A 13 -8.10 -40.42 7.34
CA VAL A 13 -7.11 -39.34 7.53
C VAL A 13 -6.78 -38.66 6.21
N VAL A 14 -6.62 -39.41 5.12
CA VAL A 14 -6.36 -38.83 3.79
C VAL A 14 -7.54 -37.98 3.30
N VAL A 15 -8.78 -38.43 3.51
CA VAL A 15 -9.97 -37.65 3.15
C VAL A 15 -10.06 -36.36 3.95
N ILE A 16 -9.71 -36.38 5.24
CA ILE A 16 -9.67 -35.16 6.07
C ILE A 16 -8.57 -34.20 5.59
N VAL A 17 -7.38 -34.69 5.27
CA VAL A 17 -6.28 -33.84 4.75
C VAL A 17 -6.65 -33.21 3.40
N VAL A 18 -7.28 -33.95 2.49
CA VAL A 18 -7.76 -33.42 1.20
C VAL A 18 -8.91 -32.43 1.41
N ALA A 19 -9.81 -32.67 2.37
CA ALA A 19 -10.88 -31.73 2.70
C ALA A 19 -10.36 -30.40 3.28
N VAL A 20 -9.34 -30.46 4.15
CA VAL A 20 -8.70 -29.24 4.70
C VAL A 20 -7.97 -28.44 3.61
N LEU A 21 -7.30 -29.12 2.68
CA LEU A 21 -6.68 -28.47 1.52
C LEU A 21 -7.72 -27.91 0.53
N GLY A 22 -8.93 -28.50 0.46
CA GLY A 22 -10.03 -28.01 -0.37
C GLY A 22 -10.75 -26.78 0.20
N THR A 23 -10.72 -26.58 1.53
CA THR A 23 -11.33 -25.42 2.21
C THR A 23 -10.40 -24.21 2.30
N ILE A 24 -9.08 -24.41 2.23
CA ILE A 24 -8.15 -23.32 1.89
C ILE A 24 -8.37 -23.08 0.41
N GLY A 25 -9.42 -22.35 0.08
CA GLY A 25 -9.73 -21.97 -1.28
C GLY A 25 -8.43 -21.46 -1.91
N VAL A 26 -8.12 -21.98 -3.09
CA VAL A 26 -7.22 -21.28 -4.00
C VAL A 26 -7.94 -19.98 -4.31
N GLU A 27 -7.76 -18.97 -3.44
CA GLU A 27 -8.05 -17.60 -3.79
C GLU A 27 -7.28 -17.39 -5.08
N LYS A 28 -8.02 -17.07 -6.14
CA LYS A 28 -7.40 -16.64 -7.38
C LYS A 28 -6.45 -15.51 -6.98
N MET A 29 -5.14 -15.74 -7.08
CA MET A 29 -4.15 -14.68 -6.93
C MET A 29 -4.40 -13.73 -8.09
N ASN A 30 -5.30 -12.76 -7.88
CA ASN A 30 -5.47 -11.67 -8.81
C ASN A 30 -4.16 -10.89 -8.79
N GLU A 31 -3.67 -10.55 -9.98
CA GLU A 31 -2.55 -9.62 -10.06
C GLU A 31 -2.92 -8.34 -9.30
N PRO A 32 -2.00 -7.78 -8.49
CA PRO A 32 -2.28 -6.58 -7.74
C PRO A 32 -2.65 -5.46 -8.71
N THR A 33 -3.68 -4.71 -8.33
CA THR A 33 -4.13 -3.51 -9.02
C THR A 33 -3.01 -2.47 -9.07
N GLU A 34 -3.11 -1.52 -9.99
CA GLU A 34 -2.17 -0.39 -10.09
C GLU A 34 -2.04 0.36 -8.76
N LYS A 35 -3.17 0.64 -8.09
CA LYS A 35 -3.22 1.29 -6.79
C LYS A 35 -2.52 0.47 -5.69
N GLU A 36 -2.70 -0.85 -5.67
CA GLU A 36 -2.00 -1.72 -4.71
C GLU A 36 -0.48 -1.71 -4.94
N LYS A 37 -0.03 -1.70 -6.20
CA LYS A 37 1.39 -1.58 -6.55
C LYS A 37 1.97 -0.23 -6.10
N GLN A 38 1.21 0.86 -6.29
CA GLN A 38 1.61 2.19 -5.82
C GLN A 38 1.73 2.25 -4.30
N ILE A 39 0.73 1.74 -3.57
CA ILE A 39 0.76 1.70 -2.09
C ILE A 39 1.93 0.84 -1.60
N ALA A 40 2.18 -0.31 -2.23
CA ALA A 40 3.30 -1.17 -1.88
C ALA A 40 4.65 -0.45 -2.09
N PHE A 41 4.81 0.23 -3.24
CA PHE A 41 6.00 1.02 -3.53
C PHE A 41 6.22 2.14 -2.49
N LEU A 42 5.17 2.88 -2.15
CA LEU A 42 5.27 3.96 -1.14
C LEU A 42 5.61 3.42 0.25
N LYS A 43 5.07 2.26 0.64
CA LYS A 43 5.44 1.60 1.91
C LYS A 43 6.90 1.14 1.93
N GLU A 44 7.41 0.65 0.81
CA GLU A 44 8.83 0.31 0.67
C GLU A 44 9.74 1.53 0.83
N HIS A 45 9.26 2.73 0.46
CA HIS A 45 9.97 4.00 0.55
C HIS A 45 9.48 4.88 1.72
N GLU A 46 8.84 4.30 2.75
CA GLU A 46 8.30 5.05 3.89
C GLU A 46 9.40 5.81 4.65
N GLU A 47 10.62 5.25 4.72
CA GLU A 47 11.78 5.90 5.33
C GLU A 47 12.18 7.18 4.58
N GLU A 48 12.33 7.13 3.24
CA GLU A 48 12.65 8.29 2.41
C GLU A 48 11.59 9.40 2.54
N MET A 49 10.31 9.02 2.52
CA MET A 49 9.22 9.98 2.74
C MET A 49 9.25 10.58 4.16
N THR A 50 9.57 9.78 5.17
CA THR A 50 9.65 10.23 6.57
C THR A 50 10.81 11.19 6.77
N GLU A 51 11.97 10.90 6.19
CA GLU A 51 13.14 11.78 6.18
C GLU A 51 12.83 13.09 5.49
N TYR A 52 12.16 13.05 4.33
CA TYR A 52 11.69 14.23 3.65
C TYR A 52 10.82 15.09 4.58
N VAL A 53 9.79 14.53 5.22
CA VAL A 53 8.90 15.29 6.13
C VAL A 53 9.67 15.91 7.30
N LYS A 54 10.54 15.13 7.95
CA LYS A 54 11.35 15.61 9.08
C LYS A 54 12.34 16.70 8.70
N SER A 55 12.89 16.65 7.48
CA SER A 55 13.82 17.67 6.97
C SER A 55 13.19 19.06 6.87
N GLN A 56 11.85 19.14 6.76
CA GLN A 56 11.13 20.40 6.58
C GLN A 56 11.02 21.19 7.89
N ASN A 57 11.04 20.52 9.05
CA ASN A 57 11.00 21.19 10.34
C ASN A 57 11.55 20.30 11.47
N SER A 58 12.57 20.79 12.18
CA SER A 58 13.21 20.09 13.30
C SER A 58 12.28 19.76 14.49
N LYS A 59 11.10 20.39 14.58
CA LYS A 59 10.08 20.07 15.60
C LYS A 59 9.30 18.77 15.30
N ILE A 60 9.48 18.18 14.12
CA ILE A 60 8.82 16.95 13.73
C ILE A 60 9.62 15.75 14.25
N VAL A 61 9.03 15.00 15.18
CA VAL A 61 9.66 13.83 15.83
C VAL A 61 9.10 12.53 15.24
N THR A 62 7.78 12.45 15.09
CA THR A 62 7.10 11.28 14.51
C THR A 62 6.29 11.68 13.29
N VAL A 63 6.17 10.76 12.34
CA VAL A 63 5.37 10.90 11.12
C VAL A 63 4.50 9.65 11.02
N GLN A 64 3.23 9.83 10.65
CA GLN A 64 2.29 8.76 10.42
C GLN A 64 1.57 8.98 9.09
N TYR A 65 1.47 7.94 8.27
CA TYR A 65 0.78 7.99 6.99
C TYR A 65 -0.59 7.31 7.10
N ASP A 66 -1.63 7.95 6.56
CA ASP A 66 -2.92 7.30 6.32
C ASP A 66 -2.87 6.60 4.97
N TRP A 67 -2.48 5.33 4.96
CA TRP A 67 -2.41 4.51 3.74
C TRP A 67 -3.77 4.36 3.02
N ASN A 68 -4.89 4.55 3.72
CA ASN A 68 -6.21 4.49 3.10
C ASN A 68 -6.54 5.78 2.33
N SER A 69 -5.83 6.86 2.62
CA SER A 69 -5.98 8.16 1.94
C SER A 69 -5.25 8.23 0.60
N VAL A 70 -4.46 7.21 0.25
CA VAL A 70 -3.72 7.17 -1.02
C VAL A 70 -4.69 7.24 -2.19
N ASP A 71 -4.54 8.26 -3.02
CA ASP A 71 -5.36 8.44 -4.22
C ASP A 71 -4.56 9.03 -5.38
N GLU A 72 -4.92 8.69 -6.61
CA GLU A 72 -4.28 9.22 -7.82
C GLU A 72 -5.16 10.29 -8.47
N VAL A 73 -4.60 11.48 -8.63
CA VAL A 73 -5.27 12.64 -9.22
C VAL A 73 -4.62 13.05 -10.53
N ILE A 74 -5.44 13.45 -11.49
CA ILE A 74 -5.00 14.00 -12.77
C ILE A 74 -4.79 15.51 -12.60
N VAL A 75 -3.58 15.97 -12.92
CA VAL A 75 -3.17 17.38 -12.86
C VAL A 75 -3.06 17.91 -14.29
N GLY A 76 -4.01 18.73 -14.72
CA GLY A 76 -3.95 19.33 -16.05
C GLY A 76 -5.09 20.28 -16.38
N ASN A 77 -4.86 21.07 -17.44
CA ASN A 77 -5.70 22.20 -17.86
C ASN A 77 -6.98 21.77 -18.62
N GLY A 78 -7.46 20.54 -18.43
CA GLY A 78 -8.64 20.00 -19.15
C GLY A 78 -8.39 19.43 -20.54
N LEU A 79 -7.13 19.20 -20.97
CA LEU A 79 -6.80 18.55 -22.24
C LEU A 79 -6.23 17.12 -22.03
N PRO A 80 -6.65 16.10 -22.81
CA PRO A 80 -6.23 14.70 -22.61
C PRO A 80 -4.74 14.41 -22.83
N LYS A 81 -4.05 15.25 -23.62
CA LYS A 81 -2.63 15.11 -23.94
C LYS A 81 -1.83 16.13 -23.14
N GLY A 82 -1.24 15.70 -22.02
CA GLY A 82 -0.35 16.55 -21.21
C GLY A 82 -0.79 16.76 -19.77
N ALA A 83 -1.88 16.15 -19.32
CA ALA A 83 -2.20 16.11 -17.90
C ALA A 83 -1.22 15.17 -17.19
N GLY A 84 -0.43 15.70 -16.26
CA GLY A 84 0.39 14.89 -15.35
C GLY A 84 -0.52 14.14 -14.38
N ARG A 85 -0.01 13.08 -13.76
CA ARG A 85 -0.71 12.35 -12.70
C ARG A 85 0.11 12.43 -11.42
N LYS A 86 -0.56 12.51 -10.29
CA LYS A 86 0.07 12.53 -8.97
C LYS A 86 -0.68 11.64 -8.01
N ILE A 87 0.04 10.97 -7.13
CA ILE A 87 -0.50 10.37 -5.93
C ILE A 87 -0.56 11.44 -4.83
N GLN A 88 -1.66 11.46 -4.09
CA GLN A 88 -1.82 12.19 -2.86
C GLN A 88 -1.87 11.19 -1.71
N ILE A 89 -1.12 11.45 -0.64
CA ILE A 89 -1.19 10.71 0.61
C ILE A 89 -1.24 11.69 1.77
N PHE A 90 -2.20 11.49 2.67
CA PHE A 90 -2.32 12.25 3.91
C PHE A 90 -1.56 11.57 5.03
N GLY A 91 -1.13 12.39 5.98
CA GLY A 91 -0.49 11.94 7.19
C GLY A 91 -0.58 12.98 8.29
N PHE A 92 -0.05 12.65 9.45
CA PHE A 92 0.04 13.56 10.59
C PHE A 92 1.38 13.41 11.29
N VAL A 93 1.75 14.42 12.06
CA VAL A 93 3.02 14.43 12.81
C VAL A 93 2.81 14.49 14.31
N ASN A 94 3.82 14.08 15.06
CA ASN A 94 3.87 14.15 16.52
C ASN A 94 2.64 13.54 17.21
N ASN A 95 2.02 12.53 16.59
CA ASN A 95 0.80 11.86 17.06
C ASN A 95 -0.41 12.79 17.24
N HIS A 96 -0.44 13.93 16.53
CA HIS A 96 -1.52 14.91 16.61
C HIS A 96 -2.26 14.98 15.28
N SER A 97 -3.51 14.53 15.24
CA SER A 97 -4.31 14.48 14.00
C SER A 97 -4.63 15.86 13.41
N ASN A 98 -4.49 16.94 14.20
CA ASN A 98 -4.64 18.32 13.74
C ASN A 98 -3.34 18.92 13.17
N LEU A 99 -2.23 18.18 13.24
CA LEU A 99 -0.97 18.51 12.60
C LEU A 99 -0.83 17.64 11.34
N ASP A 100 -1.83 17.72 10.48
CA ASP A 100 -1.93 16.93 9.26
C ASP A 100 -1.19 17.59 8.08
N PHE A 101 -0.82 16.75 7.11
CA PHE A 101 -0.23 17.17 5.85
C PHE A 101 -0.79 16.34 4.70
N ARG A 102 -0.65 16.88 3.50
CA ARG A 102 -0.81 16.14 2.25
C ARG A 102 0.50 16.15 1.51
N MET A 103 0.98 14.97 1.17
CA MET A 103 2.16 14.76 0.36
C MET A 103 1.73 14.36 -1.05
N ASP A 104 2.30 15.03 -2.04
CA ASP A 104 2.02 14.82 -3.46
C ASP A 104 3.28 14.22 -4.12
N VAL A 105 3.11 13.12 -4.86
CA VAL A 105 4.18 12.42 -5.61
C VAL A 105 3.75 12.25 -7.05
N SER A 106 4.58 12.64 -8.00
CA SER A 106 4.29 12.41 -9.42
C SER A 106 4.49 10.94 -9.76
N VAL A 107 3.75 10.44 -10.75
CA VAL A 107 3.93 9.07 -11.28
C VAL A 107 4.47 9.11 -12.69
N ASP A 108 5.22 8.08 -13.08
CA ASP A 108 5.71 7.92 -14.44
C ASP A 108 4.63 7.36 -15.38
N LYS A 109 5.03 7.07 -16.63
CA LYS A 109 4.15 6.49 -17.65
C LYS A 109 3.69 5.04 -17.34
N TYR A 110 4.33 4.39 -16.38
CA TYR A 110 3.99 3.06 -15.86
C TYR A 110 3.27 3.13 -14.51
N SER A 111 2.85 4.33 -14.10
CA SER A 111 2.16 4.59 -12.84
C SER A 111 3.02 4.29 -11.60
N ILE A 112 4.34 4.30 -11.74
CA ILE A 112 5.29 4.12 -10.65
C ILE A 112 5.57 5.49 -9.99
N PRO A 113 5.47 5.62 -8.65
CA PRO A 113 5.80 6.85 -7.94
C PRO A 113 7.25 7.28 -8.17
N ILE A 114 7.49 8.59 -8.36
CA ILE A 114 8.82 9.16 -8.56
C ILE A 114 9.23 9.92 -7.29
N MET A 115 10.03 9.29 -6.41
CA MET A 115 10.37 9.84 -5.08
C MET A 115 11.06 11.22 -5.13
N SER A 116 11.86 11.50 -6.16
CA SER A 116 12.48 12.84 -6.32
C SER A 116 11.48 13.98 -6.55
N THR A 117 10.19 13.68 -6.71
CA THR A 117 9.10 14.66 -6.90
C THR A 117 8.27 14.89 -5.64
N LEU A 118 8.67 14.32 -4.50
CA LEU A 118 8.03 14.53 -3.19
C LEU A 118 7.90 16.03 -2.89
N HIS A 119 6.67 16.48 -2.65
CA HIS A 119 6.39 17.83 -2.16
C HIS A 119 5.13 17.85 -1.31
N PHE A 120 5.02 18.85 -0.42
CA PHE A 120 3.75 19.10 0.25
C PHE A 120 2.73 19.71 -0.70
N GLY A 121 1.59 19.03 -0.85
CA GLY A 121 0.36 19.59 -1.41
C GLY A 121 -0.43 20.40 -0.37
N GLN A 122 -0.29 20.04 0.92
CA GLN A 122 -0.74 20.79 2.08
C GLN A 122 0.37 20.72 3.15
N SER A 123 0.87 21.87 3.58
CA SER A 123 1.92 21.95 4.61
C SER A 123 1.37 21.72 6.01
N ILE A 124 2.22 21.26 6.92
CA ILE A 124 1.90 21.08 8.34
C ILE A 124 1.77 22.46 9.00
N ASN A 125 0.73 22.67 9.79
CA ASN A 125 0.53 23.89 10.59
C ASN A 125 1.14 23.72 12.00
N LEU A 126 2.43 24.06 12.16
CA LEU A 126 3.25 23.86 13.38
C LEU A 126 3.40 25.11 14.26
#